data_AF-A0A9Q8QBK3-F1
#
_entry.id   AF-A0A9Q8QBK3-F1
#
_cell.length_a   1.000
_cell.length_b   1.000
_cell.length_c   1.000
_cell.angle_alpha   90.00
_cell.angle_beta   90.00
_cell.angle_gamma   90.00
#
_symmetry.space_group_name_H-M   'P 1'
#
loop_
_entity.id
_entity.type
_entity.pdbx_description
1 polymer ?
#
loop_
_entity_poly.entity_id
_entity_poly.type
_entity_poly.pdbx_seq_one_letter_code
_entity_poly.pdbx_strand_id
1 'polypeptide(L)'
;MAPKPAHFEEWWLTAGLDALTRLVDNRDIAFRPRDVGYVQVIHRKLRAFDNDPTLEDSLTESMASIYTEQKAFPSGDFNPRRKMSEARDSIFRRLEDGGIDVGRALDGLEKLDVVETHRRRLLAATQDAIRKGGTPDEYHRRLIDELDRQTSNRYRQFHMGLRACILMDALCPSTGTKNSPVAVMARLNALFPANAILECETDVDVTPYSAGLRDSIRFSVYEHLMGEDPHAQEALQAIYMRLFAWCDIPGYAQA
;
A
#
# COMPACT_ATOMS: atom_id res chain seq x y z
N MET A 1 9.99 -9.73 -8.92
CA MET A 1 9.60 -8.45 -8.29
C MET A 1 8.09 -8.39 -8.29
N ALA A 2 7.46 -8.21 -7.13
CA ALA A 2 6.01 -8.15 -7.03
C ALA A 2 5.40 -7.08 -7.97
N PRO A 3 4.15 -7.27 -8.43
CA PRO A 3 3.48 -6.31 -9.29
C PRO A 3 3.39 -4.93 -8.64
N LYS A 4 3.53 -3.88 -9.46
CA LYS A 4 3.61 -2.49 -8.98
C LYS A 4 2.24 -2.00 -8.53
N PRO A 5 2.15 -1.15 -7.48
CA PRO A 5 0.89 -0.51 -7.09
C PRO A 5 0.17 0.19 -8.25
N ALA A 6 0.92 0.82 -9.17
CA ALA A 6 0.34 1.46 -10.35
C ALA A 6 -0.40 0.49 -11.28
N HIS A 7 0.12 -0.73 -11.49
CA HIS A 7 -0.57 -1.73 -12.32
C HIS A 7 -1.83 -2.26 -11.63
N PHE A 8 -1.79 -2.42 -10.31
CA PHE A 8 -2.99 -2.79 -9.56
C PHE A 8 -4.08 -1.73 -9.76
N GLU A 9 -3.74 -0.46 -9.62
CA GLU A 9 -4.72 0.60 -9.83
C GLU A 9 -5.26 0.59 -11.26
N GLU A 10 -4.39 0.52 -12.26
CA GLU A 10 -4.79 0.47 -13.67
C GLU A 10 -5.71 -0.71 -13.95
N TRP A 11 -5.38 -1.90 -13.45
CA TRP A 11 -6.22 -3.08 -13.60
C TRP A 11 -7.60 -2.89 -12.96
N TRP A 12 -7.64 -2.34 -11.74
CA TRP A 12 -8.90 -2.06 -11.05
C TRP A 12 -9.77 -1.01 -11.76
N LEU A 13 -9.14 -0.03 -12.42
CA LEU A 13 -9.82 0.99 -13.21
C LEU A 13 -10.20 0.52 -14.63
N THR A 14 -9.77 -0.66 -15.03
CA THR A 14 -10.04 -1.25 -16.35
C THR A 14 -10.75 -2.60 -16.22
N ALA A 15 -10.02 -3.71 -16.16
CA ALA A 15 -10.57 -5.06 -16.09
C ALA A 15 -11.40 -5.31 -14.82
N GLY A 16 -10.99 -4.75 -13.69
CA GLY A 16 -11.69 -4.87 -12.39
C GLY A 16 -12.84 -3.88 -12.18
N LEU A 17 -13.11 -2.99 -13.14
CA LEU A 17 -14.01 -1.85 -12.96
C LEU A 17 -15.45 -2.26 -12.62
N ASP A 18 -15.96 -3.29 -13.30
CA ASP A 18 -17.33 -3.80 -13.07
C ASP A 18 -17.48 -4.43 -11.67
N ALA A 19 -16.42 -5.07 -11.17
CA ALA A 19 -16.41 -5.62 -9.82
C ALA A 19 -16.41 -4.51 -8.77
N LEU A 20 -15.60 -3.46 -8.97
CA LEU A 20 -15.61 -2.28 -8.09
C LEU A 20 -16.93 -1.52 -8.12
N THR A 21 -17.53 -1.38 -9.30
CA THR A 21 -18.83 -0.69 -9.45
C THR A 21 -19.92 -1.42 -8.66
N ARG A 22 -19.97 -2.76 -8.75
CA ARG A 22 -20.88 -3.58 -7.94
C ARG A 22 -20.57 -3.52 -6.45
N LEU A 23 -19.29 -3.45 -6.08
CA LEU A 23 -18.87 -3.32 -4.68
C LEU A 23 -19.38 -2.02 -4.08
N VAL A 24 -19.21 -0.89 -4.76
CA VAL A 24 -19.61 0.42 -4.20
C VAL A 24 -21.09 0.74 -4.38
N ASP A 25 -21.84 -0.05 -5.15
CA ASP A 25 -23.30 0.11 -5.27
C ASP A 25 -24.00 -0.29 -3.96
N ASN A 26 -24.56 0.67 -3.25
CA ASN A 26 -25.21 0.47 -1.97
C ASN A 26 -26.74 0.35 -2.07
N ARG A 27 -27.33 0.30 -3.27
CA ARG A 27 -28.79 0.24 -3.46
C ARG A 27 -29.44 -1.00 -2.84
N ASP A 28 -28.72 -2.12 -2.81
CA ASP A 28 -29.21 -3.38 -2.25
C ASP A 28 -29.01 -3.48 -0.72
N ILE A 29 -28.38 -2.46 -0.10
CA ILE A 29 -28.14 -2.44 1.34
C ILE A 29 -29.37 -1.87 2.04
N ALA A 30 -30.16 -2.76 2.64
CA ALA A 30 -31.39 -2.39 3.35
C ALA A 30 -31.17 -1.57 4.65
N PHE A 31 -29.94 -1.53 5.16
CA PHE A 31 -29.57 -0.84 6.40
C PHE A 31 -28.99 0.54 6.10
N ARG A 32 -29.41 1.54 6.87
CA ARG A 32 -28.80 2.86 6.89
C ARG A 32 -27.57 2.86 7.78
N PRO A 33 -26.62 3.79 7.60
CA PRO A 33 -25.42 3.89 8.42
C PRO A 33 -25.66 3.98 9.94
N ARG A 34 -26.83 4.48 10.35
CA ARG A 34 -27.23 4.61 11.76
C ARG A 34 -27.89 3.35 12.33
N ASP A 35 -28.23 2.38 11.49
CA ASP A 35 -28.95 1.19 11.90
C ASP A 35 -28.00 0.17 12.55
N VAL A 36 -28.48 -0.48 13.60
CA VAL A 36 -27.78 -1.60 14.23
C VAL A 36 -27.65 -2.73 13.20
N GLY A 37 -26.43 -3.16 12.93
CA GLY A 37 -26.15 -4.20 11.92
C GLY A 37 -25.51 -3.67 10.63
N TYR A 38 -25.53 -2.35 10.39
CA TYR A 38 -24.99 -1.75 9.18
C TYR A 38 -23.53 -2.12 8.94
N VAL A 39 -22.67 -1.90 9.95
CA VAL A 39 -21.23 -2.18 9.88
C VAL A 39 -20.98 -3.66 9.55
N GLN A 40 -21.76 -4.57 10.12
CA GLN A 40 -21.64 -6.00 9.86
C GLN A 40 -21.97 -6.35 8.41
N VAL A 41 -23.00 -5.73 7.84
CA VAL A 41 -23.39 -5.93 6.43
C VAL A 41 -22.33 -5.38 5.48
N ILE A 42 -21.83 -4.18 5.76
CA ILE A 42 -20.77 -3.53 4.97
C ILE A 42 -19.49 -4.35 5.00
N HIS A 43 -19.03 -4.78 6.18
CA HIS A 43 -17.85 -5.62 6.31
C HIS A 43 -18.03 -6.97 5.63
N ARG A 44 -19.23 -7.57 5.69
CA ARG A 44 -19.53 -8.82 4.98
C ARG A 44 -19.44 -8.62 3.47
N LYS A 45 -19.95 -7.51 2.95
CA LYS A 45 -19.88 -7.19 1.51
C LYS A 45 -18.43 -7.05 1.05
N LEU A 46 -17.60 -6.30 1.80
CA LEU A 46 -16.17 -6.18 1.46
C LEU A 46 -15.44 -7.52 1.56
N ARG A 47 -15.70 -8.33 2.58
CA ARG A 47 -15.09 -9.67 2.68
C ARG A 47 -15.49 -10.58 1.54
N ALA A 48 -16.75 -10.56 1.12
CA ALA A 48 -17.19 -11.37 -0.02
C ALA A 48 -16.46 -10.98 -1.31
N PHE A 49 -16.21 -9.68 -1.50
CA PHE A 49 -15.41 -9.18 -2.61
C PHE A 49 -13.92 -9.53 -2.48
N ASP A 50 -13.32 -9.33 -1.31
CA ASP A 50 -11.90 -9.60 -1.04
C ASP A 50 -11.54 -11.09 -1.13
N ASN A 51 -12.52 -11.98 -0.93
CA ASN A 51 -12.36 -13.44 -0.98
C ASN A 51 -13.07 -14.06 -2.20
N ASP A 52 -13.35 -13.29 -3.25
CA ASP A 52 -13.89 -13.83 -4.49
C ASP A 52 -12.76 -14.52 -5.28
N PRO A 53 -12.77 -15.87 -5.40
CA PRO A 53 -11.70 -16.60 -6.07
C PRO A 53 -11.61 -16.24 -7.55
N THR A 54 -12.72 -15.87 -8.20
CA THR A 54 -12.71 -15.52 -9.63
C THR A 54 -12.00 -14.19 -9.88
N LEU A 55 -12.15 -13.23 -8.95
CA LEU A 55 -11.43 -11.96 -9.01
C LEU A 55 -9.96 -12.15 -8.66
N GLU A 56 -9.67 -12.98 -7.65
CA GLU A 56 -8.30 -13.30 -7.27
C GLU A 56 -7.53 -13.98 -8.41
N ASP A 57 -8.11 -14.99 -9.05
CA ASP A 57 -7.50 -15.71 -10.16
C ASP A 57 -7.25 -14.76 -11.35
N SER A 58 -8.24 -13.95 -11.74
CA SER A 58 -8.15 -13.01 -12.85
C SER A 58 -7.08 -11.92 -12.62
N LEU A 59 -7.04 -11.38 -11.39
CA LEU A 59 -6.02 -10.40 -11.00
C LEU A 59 -4.63 -11.04 -11.00
N THR A 60 -4.49 -12.25 -10.45
CA THR A 60 -3.22 -12.98 -10.39
C THR A 60 -2.69 -13.30 -11.78
N GLU A 61 -3.54 -13.79 -12.69
CA GLU A 61 -3.18 -14.07 -14.08
C GLU A 61 -2.72 -12.80 -14.81
N SER A 62 -3.45 -11.70 -14.63
CA SER A 62 -3.11 -10.42 -15.25
C SER A 62 -1.77 -9.88 -14.75
N MET A 63 -1.55 -9.96 -13.44
CA MET A 63 -0.29 -9.53 -12.83
C MET A 63 0.89 -10.40 -13.30
N ALA A 64 0.70 -11.72 -13.42
CA ALA A 64 1.70 -12.65 -13.93
C ALA A 64 2.09 -12.39 -15.39
N SER A 65 1.12 -11.99 -16.21
CA SER A 65 1.38 -11.55 -17.59
C SER A 65 2.26 -10.30 -17.60
N ILE A 66 1.91 -9.28 -16.81
CA ILE A 66 2.68 -8.03 -16.71
C ILE A 66 4.09 -8.30 -16.20
N TYR A 67 4.25 -9.18 -15.21
CA TYR A 67 5.55 -9.59 -14.71
C TYR A 67 6.40 -10.24 -15.78
N THR A 68 5.84 -11.17 -16.57
CA THR A 68 6.59 -11.88 -17.61
C THR A 68 7.15 -10.91 -18.66
N GLU A 69 6.43 -9.83 -18.94
CA GLU A 69 6.86 -8.77 -19.85
C GLU A 69 7.90 -7.82 -19.21
N GLN A 70 7.88 -7.68 -17.89
CA GLN A 70 8.79 -6.81 -17.14
C GLN A 70 10.02 -7.59 -16.69
N LYS A 71 11.20 -7.16 -17.16
CA LYS A 71 12.46 -7.81 -16.80
C LYS A 71 12.58 -8.01 -15.28
N ALA A 72 13.03 -9.20 -14.89
CA ALA A 72 13.37 -9.54 -13.51
C ALA A 72 14.24 -8.45 -12.86
N PHE A 73 14.21 -8.38 -11.52
CA PHE A 73 15.00 -7.45 -10.72
C PHE A 73 16.38 -7.21 -11.36
N PRO A 74 16.82 -5.94 -11.58
CA PRO A 74 17.94 -5.64 -12.47
C PRO A 74 19.16 -6.52 -12.18
N SER A 75 19.47 -7.45 -13.09
CA SER A 75 20.67 -8.27 -13.03
C SER A 75 21.86 -7.43 -13.56
N GLY A 76 22.39 -6.55 -12.71
CA GLY A 76 23.49 -5.63 -13.03
C GLY A 76 23.81 -4.67 -11.87
N ASP A 77 24.52 -3.58 -12.17
CA ASP A 77 24.88 -2.50 -11.21
C ASP A 77 23.63 -1.81 -10.63
N PHE A 78 23.02 -2.44 -9.63
CA PHE A 78 21.96 -1.83 -8.85
C PHE A 78 22.54 -0.70 -7.99
N ASN A 79 22.12 0.53 -8.27
CA ASN A 79 22.53 1.69 -7.49
C ASN A 79 21.37 2.18 -6.61
N PRO A 80 21.36 1.84 -5.30
CA PRO A 80 20.28 2.25 -4.39
C PRO A 80 20.16 3.77 -4.28
N ARG A 81 21.26 4.52 -4.34
CA ARG A 81 21.24 5.99 -4.25
C ARG A 81 20.52 6.60 -5.43
N ARG A 82 20.81 6.13 -6.64
CA ARG A 82 20.12 6.54 -7.87
C ARG A 82 18.63 6.23 -7.78
N LYS A 83 18.26 5.02 -7.34
CA LYS A 83 16.85 4.62 -7.17
C LYS A 83 16.11 5.48 -6.15
N MET A 84 16.76 5.82 -5.04
CA MET A 84 16.20 6.75 -4.05
C MET A 84 16.00 8.16 -4.62
N SER A 85 16.92 8.67 -5.45
CA SER A 85 16.74 9.95 -6.14
C SER A 85 15.56 9.88 -7.13
N GLU A 86 15.47 8.81 -7.93
CA GLU A 86 14.34 8.59 -8.84
C GLU A 86 13.00 8.51 -8.09
N ALA A 87 12.97 7.87 -6.90
CA ALA A 87 11.79 7.82 -6.03
C ALA A 87 11.42 9.22 -5.54
N ARG A 88 12.38 9.97 -5.00
CA ARG A 88 12.17 11.35 -4.53
C ARG A 88 11.58 12.22 -5.62
N ASP A 89 12.15 12.17 -6.83
CA ASP A 89 11.74 13.01 -7.97
C ASP A 89 10.42 12.54 -8.61
N SER A 90 9.95 11.33 -8.26
CA SER A 90 8.62 10.84 -8.64
C SER A 90 7.55 11.22 -7.61
N ILE A 91 7.88 11.21 -6.32
CA ILE A 91 6.92 11.36 -5.23
C ILE A 91 6.75 12.82 -4.83
N PHE A 92 7.85 13.56 -4.69
CA PHE A 92 7.85 14.85 -4.02
C PHE A 92 8.00 15.99 -5.02
N ARG A 93 7.16 17.01 -4.82
CA ARG A 93 7.26 18.34 -5.41
C ARG A 93 7.65 19.33 -4.32
N ARG A 94 7.84 20.59 -4.68
CA ARG A 94 7.97 21.65 -3.68
C ARG A 94 6.66 21.78 -2.91
N LEU A 95 6.73 22.28 -1.68
CA LEU A 95 5.54 22.45 -0.84
C LEU A 95 4.54 23.42 -1.48
N GLU A 96 5.04 24.50 -2.09
CA GLU A 96 4.22 25.45 -2.86
C GLU A 96 3.51 24.80 -4.07
N ASP A 97 4.02 23.68 -4.58
CA ASP A 97 3.51 22.96 -5.75
C ASP A 97 2.65 21.73 -5.35
N GLY A 98 2.17 21.69 -4.10
CA GLY A 98 1.29 20.64 -3.57
C GLY A 98 2.01 19.51 -2.83
N GLY A 99 3.33 19.57 -2.67
CA GLY A 99 4.11 18.64 -1.83
C GLY A 99 4.27 17.22 -2.39
N ILE A 100 3.18 16.47 -2.60
CA ILE A 100 3.20 15.10 -3.14
C ILE A 100 2.58 15.08 -4.54
N ASP A 101 3.29 14.48 -5.50
CA ASP A 101 2.76 14.14 -6.81
C ASP A 101 2.00 12.82 -6.77
N VAL A 102 0.73 12.85 -6.34
CA VAL A 102 -0.09 11.66 -6.15
C VAL A 102 -0.27 10.83 -7.44
N GLY A 103 -0.25 11.50 -8.60
CA GLY A 103 -0.31 10.85 -9.92
C GLY A 103 0.91 9.98 -10.22
N ARG A 104 2.07 10.30 -9.65
CA ARG A 104 3.34 9.57 -9.81
C ARG A 104 3.80 8.86 -8.54
N ALA A 105 3.09 9.04 -7.44
CA ALA A 105 3.48 8.51 -6.14
C ALA A 105 3.48 6.97 -6.11
N LEU A 106 2.58 6.30 -6.86
CA LEU A 106 2.58 4.84 -6.98
C LEU A 106 3.85 4.32 -7.68
N ASP A 107 4.33 5.01 -8.72
CA ASP A 107 5.62 4.69 -9.35
C ASP A 107 6.81 4.95 -8.41
N GLY A 108 6.64 5.90 -7.51
CA GLY A 108 7.59 6.20 -6.44
C GLY A 108 7.68 5.08 -5.41
N LEU A 109 6.54 4.57 -4.95
CA LEU A 109 6.45 3.45 -4.01
C LEU A 109 7.19 2.21 -4.55
N GLU A 110 7.00 1.89 -5.83
CA GLU A 110 7.74 0.79 -6.48
C GLU A 110 9.25 0.95 -6.31
N LYS A 111 9.79 2.15 -6.54
CA LYS A 111 11.24 2.40 -6.45
C LYS A 111 11.74 2.21 -5.01
N LEU A 112 10.91 2.51 -4.01
CA LEU A 112 11.22 2.28 -2.60
C LEU A 112 11.17 0.77 -2.27
N ASP A 113 10.15 0.05 -2.75
CA ASP A 113 10.01 -1.40 -2.61
C ASP A 113 11.22 -2.14 -3.20
N VAL A 114 11.74 -1.67 -4.35
CA VAL A 114 12.94 -2.19 -5.00
C VAL A 114 14.20 -1.98 -4.13
N VAL A 115 14.36 -0.80 -3.53
CA VAL A 115 15.49 -0.50 -2.63
C VAL A 115 15.41 -1.36 -1.37
N GLU A 116 14.23 -1.53 -0.79
CA GLU A 116 14.02 -2.39 0.37
C GLU A 116 14.28 -3.87 0.04
N THR A 117 13.81 -4.33 -1.11
CA THR A 117 14.11 -5.69 -1.61
C THR A 117 15.61 -5.91 -1.72
N HIS A 118 16.34 -4.94 -2.27
CA HIS A 118 17.81 -5.02 -2.34
C HIS A 118 18.45 -5.08 -0.96
N ARG A 119 18.02 -4.22 -0.02
CA ARG A 119 18.53 -4.19 1.36
C ARG A 119 18.34 -5.54 2.05
N ARG A 120 17.16 -6.15 1.94
CA ARG A 120 16.87 -7.46 2.53
C ARG A 120 17.70 -8.58 1.92
N ARG A 121 17.92 -8.55 0.60
CA ARG A 121 18.84 -9.49 -0.08
C ARG A 121 20.28 -9.34 0.41
N LEU A 122 20.76 -8.10 0.59
CA LEU A 122 22.09 -7.82 1.13
C LEU A 122 22.24 -8.32 2.58
N LEU A 123 21.21 -8.11 3.41
CA LEU A 123 21.18 -8.60 4.78
C LEU A 123 21.23 -10.14 4.82
N ALA A 124 20.40 -10.81 4.02
CA ALA A 124 20.39 -12.26 3.93
C ALA A 124 21.75 -12.82 3.48
N ALA A 125 22.38 -12.20 2.47
CA ALA A 125 23.71 -12.58 2.00
C ALA A 125 24.79 -12.37 3.07
N THR A 126 24.70 -11.29 3.84
CA THR A 126 25.62 -10.99 4.95
C THR A 126 25.47 -12.01 6.08
N GLN A 127 24.23 -12.36 6.44
CA GLN A 127 23.94 -13.39 7.44
C GLN A 127 24.45 -14.78 6.99
N ASP A 128 24.29 -15.11 5.71
CA ASP A 128 24.80 -16.37 5.14
C ASP A 128 26.34 -16.42 5.12
N ALA A 129 26.99 -15.32 4.72
CA ALA A 129 28.45 -15.20 4.74
C ALA A 129 29.01 -15.34 6.18
N ILE A 130 28.34 -14.74 7.16
CA ILE A 130 28.63 -14.89 8.59
C ILE A 130 28.55 -16.36 9.04
N ARG A 131 27.51 -17.10 8.61
CA ARG A 131 27.34 -18.52 8.98
C ARG A 131 28.44 -19.39 8.37
N LYS A 132 28.88 -19.08 7.14
CA LYS A 132 29.86 -19.86 6.38
C LYS A 132 31.33 -19.50 6.69
N GLY A 133 31.62 -18.26 7.09
CA GLY A 133 32.97 -17.68 7.17
C GLY A 133 33.68 -17.75 8.53
N GLY A 134 33.14 -18.47 9.51
CA GLY A 134 33.65 -18.53 10.90
C GLY A 134 32.91 -17.60 11.85
N THR A 135 33.08 -17.77 13.18
CA THR A 135 32.33 -17.02 14.21
C THR A 135 32.59 -15.52 14.12
N PRO A 136 31.64 -14.69 13.62
CA PRO A 136 31.74 -13.26 13.89
C PRO A 136 31.62 -13.05 15.40
N ASP A 137 32.34 -12.05 15.91
CA ASP A 137 32.17 -11.58 17.28
C ASP A 137 30.70 -11.20 17.53
N GLU A 138 30.18 -11.53 18.72
CA GLU A 138 28.80 -11.31 19.12
C GLU A 138 28.36 -9.85 18.93
N TYR A 139 29.31 -8.92 19.10
CA TYR A 139 29.14 -7.50 18.81
C TYR A 139 28.65 -7.23 17.38
N HIS A 140 29.24 -7.86 16.37
CA HIS A 140 28.88 -7.62 14.96
C HIS A 140 27.49 -8.15 14.63
N ARG A 141 27.08 -9.28 15.23
CA ARG A 141 25.71 -9.80 15.07
C ARG A 141 24.69 -8.82 15.63
N ARG A 142 24.90 -8.36 16.88
CA ARG A 142 24.02 -7.38 17.54
C ARG A 142 23.93 -6.07 16.76
N LEU A 143 25.04 -5.59 16.20
CA LEU A 143 25.06 -4.38 15.38
C LEU A 143 24.23 -4.55 14.10
N ILE A 144 24.36 -5.67 13.39
CA ILE A 144 23.59 -5.95 12.18
C ILE A 144 22.10 -6.04 12.49
N ASP A 145 21.72 -6.76 13.56
CA ASP A 145 20.33 -6.90 13.98
C ASP A 145 19.71 -5.55 14.36
N GLU A 146 20.46 -4.68 15.05
CA GLU A 146 19.97 -3.34 15.42
C GLU A 146 19.83 -2.43 14.19
N LEU A 147 20.78 -2.46 13.26
CA LEU A 147 20.68 -1.70 12.00
C LEU A 147 19.49 -2.17 11.15
N ASP A 148 19.27 -3.48 11.07
CA ASP A 148 18.11 -4.05 10.39
C ASP A 148 16.81 -3.59 11.05
N ARG A 149 16.71 -3.73 12.38
CA ARG A 149 15.53 -3.31 13.16
C ARG A 149 15.21 -1.82 12.94
N GLN A 150 16.21 -0.94 13.08
CA GLN A 150 16.00 0.49 12.89
C GLN A 150 15.60 0.84 11.46
N THR A 151 16.26 0.24 10.47
CA THR A 151 15.98 0.52 9.06
C THR A 151 14.61 0.00 8.65
N SER A 152 14.26 -1.22 9.06
CA SER A 152 12.94 -1.82 8.83
C SER A 152 11.83 -0.98 9.48
N ASN A 153 12.04 -0.47 10.68
CA ASN A 153 11.08 0.44 11.34
C ASN A 153 10.89 1.75 10.58
N ARG A 154 11.97 2.39 10.14
CA ARG A 154 11.91 3.65 9.38
C ARG A 154 11.25 3.45 8.02
N TYR A 155 11.62 2.37 7.33
CA TYR A 155 10.97 1.98 6.08
C TYR A 155 9.47 1.82 6.30
N ARG A 156 9.07 1.04 7.31
CA ARG A 156 7.67 0.81 7.65
C ARG A 156 6.90 2.11 7.90
N GLN A 157 7.41 2.97 8.78
CA GLN A 157 6.77 4.24 9.14
C GLN A 157 6.62 5.17 7.94
N PHE A 158 7.72 5.37 7.19
CA PHE A 158 7.71 6.23 6.01
C PHE A 158 6.75 5.70 4.94
N HIS A 159 6.81 4.40 4.66
CA HIS A 159 5.98 3.79 3.62
C HIS A 159 4.50 3.80 3.99
N MET A 160 4.16 3.50 5.25
CA MET A 160 2.80 3.63 5.77
C MET A 160 2.29 5.06 5.68
N GLY A 161 3.09 6.05 6.09
CA GLY A 161 2.70 7.45 6.01
C GLY A 161 2.51 7.96 4.60
N LEU A 162 3.40 7.56 3.68
CA LEU A 162 3.22 7.90 2.27
C LEU A 162 1.93 7.29 1.70
N ARG A 163 1.66 6.01 1.97
CA ARG A 163 0.41 5.35 1.53
C ARG A 163 -0.83 6.03 2.13
N ALA A 164 -0.78 6.43 3.41
CA ALA A 164 -1.86 7.17 4.04
C ALA A 164 -2.09 8.55 3.39
N CYS A 165 -1.03 9.29 3.08
CA CYS A 165 -1.14 10.57 2.36
C CYS A 165 -1.77 10.40 0.97
N ILE A 166 -1.32 9.42 0.19
CA ILE A 166 -1.87 9.12 -1.15
C ILE A 166 -3.37 8.78 -1.04
N LEU A 167 -3.74 7.93 -0.08
CA LEU A 167 -5.13 7.54 0.14
C LEU A 167 -5.99 8.71 0.61
N MET A 168 -5.45 9.59 1.46
CA MET A 168 -6.17 10.78 1.91
C MET A 168 -6.40 11.78 0.78
N ASP A 169 -5.44 11.98 -0.14
CA ASP A 169 -5.68 12.80 -1.33
C ASP A 169 -6.74 12.16 -2.23
N ALA A 170 -6.81 10.82 -2.32
CA ALA A 170 -7.91 10.17 -3.04
C ALA A 170 -9.28 10.43 -2.39
N LEU A 171 -9.37 10.44 -1.05
CA LEU A 171 -10.60 10.70 -0.29
C LEU A 171 -11.01 12.19 -0.29
N CYS A 172 -10.03 13.09 -0.26
CA CYS A 172 -10.20 14.53 -0.20
C CYS A 172 -9.21 15.23 -1.16
N PRO A 173 -9.49 15.25 -2.47
CA PRO A 173 -8.55 15.78 -3.45
C PRO A 173 -8.32 17.27 -3.28
N SER A 174 -7.04 17.68 -3.35
CA SER A 174 -6.64 19.09 -3.25
C SER A 174 -7.23 19.98 -4.35
N THR A 175 -7.63 19.38 -5.49
CA THR A 175 -8.24 20.07 -6.64
C THR A 175 -9.72 20.43 -6.42
N GLY A 176 -10.33 19.96 -5.33
CA GLY A 176 -11.75 20.16 -5.01
C GLY A 176 -12.72 19.29 -5.83
N THR A 177 -12.24 18.56 -6.83
CA THR A 177 -13.07 17.59 -7.58
C THR A 177 -13.09 16.28 -6.82
N LYS A 178 -14.27 15.89 -6.31
CA LYS A 178 -14.45 14.65 -5.55
C LYS A 178 -14.22 13.44 -6.46
N ASN A 179 -13.39 12.50 -5.99
CA ASN A 179 -13.25 11.20 -6.65
C ASN A 179 -14.50 10.36 -6.43
N SER A 180 -14.82 9.50 -7.40
CA SER A 180 -15.86 8.51 -7.23
C SER A 180 -15.44 7.44 -6.21
N PRO A 181 -16.37 6.82 -5.48
CA PRO A 181 -16.06 5.69 -4.58
C PRO A 181 -15.30 4.55 -5.30
N VAL A 182 -15.59 4.33 -6.58
CA VAL A 182 -14.86 3.37 -7.43
C VAL A 182 -13.39 3.73 -7.53
N ALA A 183 -13.06 4.99 -7.84
CA ALA A 183 -11.67 5.44 -7.96
C ALA A 183 -10.93 5.34 -6.63
N VAL A 184 -11.59 5.69 -5.51
CA VAL A 184 -11.00 5.53 -4.18
C VAL A 184 -10.75 4.06 -3.84
N MET A 185 -11.68 3.15 -4.17
CA MET A 185 -11.48 1.72 -3.95
C MET A 185 -10.39 1.11 -4.84
N ALA A 186 -10.25 1.56 -6.08
CA ALA A 186 -9.13 1.17 -6.94
C ALA A 186 -7.79 1.59 -6.30
N ARG A 187 -7.69 2.83 -5.82
CA ARG A 187 -6.51 3.32 -5.10
C ARG A 187 -6.26 2.56 -3.81
N LEU A 188 -7.30 2.26 -3.03
CA LEU A 188 -7.19 1.44 -1.82
C LEU A 188 -6.65 0.04 -2.14
N ASN A 189 -7.16 -0.60 -3.18
CA ASN A 189 -6.69 -1.94 -3.57
C ASN A 189 -5.26 -1.94 -4.10
N ALA A 190 -4.80 -0.85 -4.73
CA ALA A 190 -3.41 -0.68 -5.12
C ALA A 190 -2.47 -0.46 -3.91
N LEU A 191 -2.91 0.31 -2.92
CA LEU A 191 -2.12 0.65 -1.73
C LEU A 191 -2.18 -0.42 -0.64
N PHE A 192 -3.25 -1.19 -0.57
CA PHE A 192 -3.53 -2.19 0.46
C PHE A 192 -4.24 -3.39 -0.17
N PRO A 193 -3.61 -4.11 -1.11
CA PRO A 193 -4.22 -5.26 -1.79
C PRO A 193 -4.66 -6.33 -0.79
N ALA A 194 -5.85 -6.90 -1.02
CA ALA A 194 -6.44 -7.92 -0.16
C ALA A 194 -5.59 -9.20 -0.10
N ASN A 195 -4.90 -9.54 -1.19
CA ASN A 195 -4.01 -10.69 -1.29
C ASN A 195 -2.63 -10.23 -1.77
N ALA A 196 -1.57 -10.83 -1.21
CA ALA A 196 -0.22 -10.62 -1.70
C ALA A 196 -0.02 -11.50 -2.95
N ILE A 197 0.34 -10.89 -4.06
CA ILE A 197 0.68 -11.61 -5.30
C ILE A 197 2.19 -11.76 -5.34
N LEU A 198 2.66 -12.95 -5.00
CA LEU A 198 4.07 -13.34 -5.05
C LEU A 198 4.24 -14.35 -6.18
N GLU A 199 5.05 -14.03 -7.18
CA GLU A 199 5.17 -14.85 -8.39
C GLU A 199 6.43 -15.71 -8.42
N CYS A 200 7.48 -15.30 -7.71
CA CYS A 200 8.73 -16.06 -7.61
C CYS A 200 9.00 -16.50 -6.17
N GLU A 201 9.55 -17.71 -5.99
CA GLU A 201 10.05 -18.18 -4.68
C GLU A 201 11.14 -17.27 -4.08
N THR A 202 11.76 -16.42 -4.91
CA THR A 202 12.76 -15.42 -4.49
C THR A 202 12.19 -14.01 -4.29
N ASP A 203 10.89 -13.84 -4.50
CA ASP A 203 10.22 -12.59 -4.18
C ASP A 203 10.09 -12.45 -2.66
N VAL A 204 10.43 -11.26 -2.18
CA VAL A 204 10.36 -10.90 -0.77
C VAL A 204 9.17 -9.99 -0.61
N ASP A 205 8.22 -10.37 0.24
CA ASP A 205 7.12 -9.48 0.61
C ASP A 205 7.66 -8.33 1.46
N VAL A 206 7.72 -7.14 0.85
CA VAL A 206 8.18 -5.88 1.47
C VAL A 206 7.00 -5.01 1.93
N THR A 207 5.80 -5.56 2.03
CA THR A 207 4.64 -4.81 2.52
C THR A 207 4.90 -4.27 3.94
N PRO A 208 4.61 -2.99 4.19
CA PRO A 208 4.94 -2.33 5.45
C PRO A 208 3.86 -2.54 6.54
N TYR A 209 2.96 -3.50 6.39
CA TYR A 209 1.83 -3.71 7.30
C TYR A 209 1.56 -5.18 7.54
N SER A 210 0.91 -5.48 8.67
CA SER A 210 0.34 -6.81 8.91
C SER A 210 -1.00 -6.96 8.20
N ALA A 211 -1.44 -8.21 7.98
CA ALA A 211 -2.77 -8.49 7.43
C ALA A 211 -3.90 -7.86 8.28
N GLY A 212 -3.79 -7.91 9.61
CA GLY A 212 -4.79 -7.31 10.49
C GLY A 212 -4.87 -5.78 10.39
N LEU A 213 -3.73 -5.10 10.22
CA LEU A 213 -3.70 -3.66 9.99
C LEU A 213 -4.29 -3.31 8.61
N ARG A 214 -3.89 -4.05 7.57
CA ARG A 214 -4.45 -3.92 6.23
C ARG A 214 -5.97 -4.03 6.26
N ASP A 215 -6.51 -5.09 6.86
CA ASP A 215 -7.94 -5.34 6.90
C ASP A 215 -8.68 -4.21 7.66
N SER A 216 -8.09 -3.72 8.76
CA SER A 216 -8.64 -2.58 9.52
C SER A 216 -8.72 -1.30 8.67
N ILE A 217 -7.68 -1.00 7.89
CA ILE A 217 -7.67 0.13 6.95
C ILE A 217 -8.75 -0.07 5.88
N ARG A 218 -8.78 -1.24 5.23
CA ARG A 218 -9.72 -1.56 4.16
C ARG A 218 -11.17 -1.42 4.62
N PHE A 219 -11.52 -2.02 5.77
CA PHE A 219 -12.84 -1.91 6.35
C PHE A 219 -13.22 -0.46 6.65
N SER A 220 -12.31 0.30 7.26
CA SER A 220 -12.62 1.67 7.69
C SER A 220 -12.80 2.63 6.53
N VAL A 221 -12.01 2.48 5.47
CA VAL A 221 -12.14 3.30 4.26
C VAL A 221 -13.42 2.94 3.52
N TYR A 222 -13.71 1.65 3.39
CA TYR A 222 -14.95 1.21 2.74
C TYR A 222 -16.21 1.61 3.54
N GLU A 223 -16.20 1.46 4.86
CA GLU A 223 -17.26 1.94 5.75
C GLU A 223 -17.48 3.45 5.59
N HIS A 224 -16.40 4.23 5.56
CA HIS A 224 -16.45 5.66 5.33
C HIS A 224 -17.12 5.98 3.98
N LEU A 225 -16.68 5.36 2.89
CA LEU A 225 -17.22 5.58 1.54
C LEU A 225 -18.70 5.25 1.42
N MET A 226 -19.18 4.24 2.14
CA MET A 226 -20.58 3.81 2.10
C MET A 226 -21.50 4.62 3.03
N GLY A 227 -20.95 5.49 3.88
CA GLY A 227 -21.70 6.33 4.83
C GLY A 227 -22.65 7.35 4.18
N GLU A 228 -23.44 8.05 5.00
CA GLU A 228 -24.46 9.01 4.51
C GLU A 228 -23.84 10.22 3.81
N ASP A 229 -22.73 10.76 4.35
CA ASP A 229 -21.98 11.86 3.75
C ASP A 229 -20.47 11.65 3.97
N PRO A 230 -19.80 10.86 3.10
CA PRO A 230 -18.36 10.61 3.20
C PRO A 230 -17.53 11.89 3.07
N HIS A 231 -18.08 12.95 2.48
CA HIS A 231 -17.35 14.20 2.24
C HIS A 231 -17.64 15.27 3.29
N ALA A 232 -18.45 14.96 4.32
CA ALA A 232 -18.61 15.82 5.47
C ALA A 232 -17.25 16.02 6.16
N GLN A 233 -16.97 17.25 6.59
CA GLN A 233 -15.70 17.60 7.23
C GLN A 233 -15.42 16.72 8.47
N GLU A 234 -16.45 16.42 9.26
CA GLU A 234 -16.34 15.54 10.43
C GLU A 234 -15.96 14.10 10.04
N ALA A 235 -16.56 13.57 8.96
CA ALA A 235 -16.26 12.23 8.46
C ALA A 235 -14.83 12.13 7.91
N LEU A 236 -14.40 13.15 7.16
CA LEU A 236 -13.04 13.26 6.63
C LEU A 236 -12.00 13.39 7.76
N GLN A 237 -12.29 14.18 8.79
CA GLN A 237 -11.42 14.30 9.95
C GLN A 237 -11.32 12.97 10.73
N ALA A 238 -12.45 12.26 10.88
CA ALA A 238 -12.47 10.97 11.57
C ALA A 238 -11.61 9.92 10.84
N ILE A 239 -11.74 9.80 9.51
CA ILE A 239 -10.93 8.84 8.74
C ILE A 239 -9.46 9.26 8.69
N TYR A 240 -9.16 10.56 8.58
CA TYR A 240 -7.80 11.09 8.67
C TYR A 240 -7.13 10.68 9.99
N MET A 241 -7.79 10.93 11.12
CA MET A 241 -7.24 10.59 12.43
C MET A 241 -6.99 9.08 12.58
N ARG A 242 -7.91 8.23 12.08
CA ARG A 242 -7.74 6.77 12.12
C ARG A 242 -6.55 6.31 11.28
N LEU A 243 -6.47 6.75 10.02
CA LEU A 243 -5.42 6.34 9.09
C LEU A 243 -4.03 6.72 9.62
N PHE A 244 -3.85 7.96 10.07
CA PHE A 244 -2.54 8.40 10.58
C PHE A 244 -2.18 7.78 11.93
N ALA A 245 -3.16 7.53 12.81
CA ALA A 245 -2.92 6.82 14.07
C ALA A 245 -2.43 5.38 13.85
N TRP A 246 -2.98 4.67 12.86
CA TRP A 246 -2.56 3.30 12.56
C TRP A 246 -1.21 3.19 11.86
N CYS A 247 -0.72 4.27 11.26
CA CYS A 247 0.57 4.30 10.59
C CYS A 247 1.74 4.62 11.54
N ASP A 248 1.48 4.72 12.86
CA ASP A 248 2.44 5.17 13.88
C ASP A 248 3.12 6.50 13.48
N ILE A 249 2.41 7.38 12.77
CA ILE A 249 2.96 8.67 12.34
C ILE A 249 2.81 9.64 13.51
N PRO A 250 3.91 10.16 14.08
CA PRO A 250 3.81 11.16 15.13
C PRO A 250 3.06 12.38 14.57
N GLY A 251 2.09 12.88 15.34
CA GLY A 251 1.41 14.12 14.98
C GLY A 251 2.43 15.25 14.79
N TYR A 252 2.10 16.24 13.96
CA TYR A 252 2.99 17.35 13.58
C TYR A 252 3.65 18.11 14.76
N ALA A 253 3.12 17.99 15.99
CA ALA A 253 3.74 18.53 17.20
C ALA A 253 4.96 17.73 17.73
N GLN A 254 5.25 16.54 17.16
CA GLN A 254 6.30 15.62 17.59
C GLN A 254 7.30 15.24 16.47
N ALA A 255 7.16 15.81 15.27
CA ALA A 255 8.10 15.66 14.15
C ALA A 255 8.99 16.91 14.03
#